data_AF-A0AAV7KDX7-F1
#
_entry.id   AF-A0AAV7KDX7-F1
#
_cell.length_a   1.000
_cell.length_b   1.000
_cell.length_c   1.000
_cell.angle_alpha   90.00
_cell.angle_beta   90.00
_cell.angle_gamma   90.00
#
_symmetry.space_group_name_H-M   'P 1'
#
loop_
_entity.id
_entity.type
_entity.pdbx_description
1 polymer ?
#
loop_
_entity_poly.entity_id
_entity_poly.type
_entity_poly.pdbx_seq_one_letter_code
_entity_poly.pdbx_strand_id
1 'polypeptide(L)'
;MKPELKKNRISDLLESSSDDGEVPIHSVRHRKHLDDLSLKQQSTRLSNLLECIKSLSVIENATEISIEALVSNKHVPIDKALFLLDLLEVGRRKYTQLRQTLLPDNIHFPSYSKLANLRDVMISRSSITLYPNPAKQIENCVVNVDIIRSMFDGKMAAILSGAGGASCQMCTATHKDLKDRNLVLEGFPINRNITDAIELFSHIDDIESFFALSTNERFNLTHQPISEINIHPASPLHSYTGVFRWFNLLVYHLRIEKFTWSPTSPVIKESMKFLQTFIQEKTGLKVNQPNSSGGTTSTGNVARRAFSDETEYLGCILSTVTIQYRPISSKIHTQASAIFRVFNSSHKANILELGKLCKDTYLVILGSFPWASMTPTLHKLLAHFEELIRESNSSYGLKAFSEEGTESCNKLVRKYRENLARKVSFETKIIDIFVRLTSQSDPTLVNYRRILTCERCGQSEHTTRSKCCNTMNNQKTSIRTLFTTLTSNTDYLS
;
A
#
# COMPACT_ATOMS: atom_id res chain seq x y z
N MET A 1 -66.06 9.29 -14.86
CA MET A 1 -66.10 9.82 -16.24
C MET A 1 -65.44 11.19 -16.22
N LYS A 2 -64.50 11.43 -17.14
CA LYS A 2 -63.66 12.64 -17.28
C LYS A 2 -64.47 13.96 -17.22
N PRO A 3 -63.77 15.08 -16.98
CA PRO A 3 -63.76 16.06 -18.06
C PRO A 3 -62.36 16.54 -18.42
N GLU A 4 -62.18 16.66 -19.73
CA GLU A 4 -61.03 17.18 -20.45
C GLU A 4 -60.97 18.70 -20.44
N LEU A 5 -59.73 19.17 -20.46
CA LEU A 5 -59.25 20.51 -20.79
C LEU A 5 -59.77 21.01 -22.15
N LYS A 6 -60.06 22.31 -22.23
CA LYS A 6 -59.90 23.11 -23.45
C LYS A 6 -59.13 24.41 -23.20
N LYS A 7 -58.23 24.63 -24.15
CA LYS A 7 -57.23 25.70 -24.35
C LYS A 7 -57.85 27.10 -24.46
N ASN A 8 -57.07 28.11 -24.07
CA ASN A 8 -56.83 29.40 -24.77
C ASN A 8 -55.60 30.06 -24.08
N ARG A 9 -54.40 30.14 -24.67
CA ARG A 9 -53.89 31.03 -25.76
C ARG A 9 -53.80 32.51 -25.35
N ILE A 10 -52.70 32.88 -24.70
CA ILE A 10 -52.05 34.22 -24.66
C ILE A 10 -50.54 33.90 -24.53
N SER A 11 -49.69 33.94 -25.56
CA SER A 11 -49.13 35.12 -26.24
C SER A 11 -48.65 36.20 -25.28
N ASP A 12 -47.51 35.96 -24.63
CA ASP A 12 -46.48 36.99 -24.46
C ASP A 12 -45.11 36.32 -24.42
N LEU A 13 -44.25 36.83 -25.29
CA LEU A 13 -42.88 36.42 -25.51
C LEU A 13 -41.98 37.26 -24.60
N LEU A 14 -41.00 36.56 -24.00
CA LEU A 14 -39.71 37.09 -23.54
C LEU A 14 -39.73 37.84 -22.19
N GLU A 15 -39.09 37.29 -21.16
CA GLU A 15 -37.67 37.51 -20.90
C GLU A 15 -37.18 36.70 -19.67
N SER A 16 -36.07 35.99 -19.88
CA SER A 16 -35.02 35.62 -18.92
C SER A 16 -35.23 34.48 -17.88
N SER A 17 -34.28 33.54 -17.98
CA SER A 17 -33.78 32.58 -16.98
C SER A 17 -34.62 31.31 -16.69
N SER A 18 -34.40 30.28 -17.51
CA SER A 18 -34.59 28.88 -17.14
C SER A 18 -33.32 28.33 -16.49
N ASP A 19 -33.46 27.97 -15.21
CA ASP A 19 -32.73 26.90 -14.54
C ASP A 19 -33.15 25.57 -15.19
N ASP A 20 -32.20 24.68 -15.49
CA ASP A 20 -32.28 23.25 -15.16
C ASP A 20 -31.06 22.51 -15.69
N GLY A 21 -30.40 21.84 -14.76
CA GLY A 21 -29.20 21.04 -14.97
C GLY A 21 -29.51 19.70 -15.62
N GLU A 22 -28.75 19.40 -16.67
CA GLU A 22 -28.50 18.04 -17.12
C GLU A 22 -27.03 17.68 -16.86
N VAL A 23 -26.86 16.54 -16.20
CA VAL A 23 -25.58 15.89 -15.92
C VAL A 23 -25.03 15.29 -17.21
N PRO A 24 -23.79 15.61 -17.66
CA PRO A 24 -23.28 15.04 -18.90
C PRO A 24 -22.80 13.60 -18.70
N ILE A 25 -23.49 12.69 -19.39
CA ILE A 25 -23.04 11.32 -19.68
C ILE A 25 -21.88 11.42 -20.68
N HIS A 26 -20.68 11.03 -20.27
CA HIS A 26 -19.54 10.89 -21.17
C HIS A 26 -19.76 9.70 -22.12
N SER A 27 -20.13 10.00 -23.35
CA SER A 27 -20.21 9.03 -24.44
C SER A 27 -18.84 8.69 -25.03
N VAL A 28 -18.71 7.39 -25.31
CA VAL A 28 -17.57 6.69 -25.89
C VAL A 28 -17.28 7.22 -27.29
N ARG A 29 -16.08 7.80 -27.50
CA ARG A 29 -15.46 7.97 -28.82
C ARG A 29 -14.20 7.11 -28.91
N HIS A 30 -14.37 5.83 -29.27
CA HIS A 30 -13.27 5.01 -29.77
C HIS A 30 -13.78 4.07 -30.85
N ARG A 31 -13.69 4.50 -32.12
CA ARG A 31 -13.50 3.69 -33.34
C ARG A 31 -13.65 4.59 -34.56
N LYS A 32 -12.57 5.28 -34.94
CA LYS A 32 -12.41 5.87 -36.30
C LYS A 32 -10.98 6.29 -36.63
N HIS A 33 -9.97 5.73 -35.98
CA HIS A 33 -8.58 6.22 -36.10
C HIS A 33 -7.56 5.21 -36.64
N LEU A 34 -8.00 4.07 -37.20
CA LEU A 34 -7.07 3.02 -37.64
C LEU A 34 -6.70 3.04 -39.14
N ASP A 35 -7.42 3.78 -39.99
CA ASP A 35 -7.22 3.65 -41.45
C ASP A 35 -6.43 4.78 -42.13
N ASP A 36 -6.01 5.83 -41.40
CA ASP A 36 -5.28 6.97 -42.00
C ASP A 36 -3.89 7.20 -41.37
N LEU A 37 -3.08 6.15 -41.26
CA LEU A 37 -1.65 6.33 -41.00
C LEU A 37 -0.94 6.58 -42.33
N SER A 38 -0.39 7.79 -42.49
CA SER A 38 0.38 8.18 -43.67
C SER A 38 1.50 7.15 -43.96
N LEU A 39 1.79 6.93 -45.24
CA LEU A 39 2.88 6.04 -45.70
C LEU A 39 4.21 6.29 -44.97
N LYS A 40 4.46 7.54 -44.56
CA LYS A 40 5.62 7.95 -43.77
C LYS A 40 5.64 7.33 -42.37
N GLN A 41 4.50 7.27 -41.68
CA GLN A 41 4.37 6.65 -40.37
C GLN A 41 4.45 5.12 -40.44
N GLN A 42 3.94 4.52 -41.51
CA GLN A 42 4.09 3.08 -41.76
C GLN A 42 5.54 2.71 -42.03
N SER A 43 6.25 3.50 -42.84
CA SER A 43 7.68 3.34 -43.11
C SER A 43 8.53 3.49 -41.84
N THR A 44 8.25 4.48 -40.99
CA THR A 44 8.95 4.64 -39.69
C THR A 44 8.70 3.45 -38.77
N ARG A 45 7.48 2.91 -38.73
CA ARG A 45 7.17 1.69 -37.96
C ARG A 45 7.92 0.47 -38.47
N LEU A 46 8.01 0.30 -39.79
CA LEU A 46 8.74 -0.81 -40.41
C LEU A 46 10.25 -0.72 -40.14
N SER A 47 10.84 0.48 -40.23
CA SER A 47 12.25 0.70 -39.88
C SER A 47 12.54 0.40 -38.41
N ASN A 48 11.68 0.85 -37.50
CA ASN A 48 11.81 0.56 -36.06
C ASN A 48 11.65 -0.94 -35.76
N LEU A 49 10.79 -1.64 -36.50
CA LEU A 49 10.63 -3.09 -36.41
C LEU A 49 11.89 -3.82 -36.89
N LEU A 50 12.46 -3.39 -38.02
CA LEU A 50 13.69 -3.95 -38.58
C LEU A 50 14.88 -3.75 -37.62
N GLU A 51 14.94 -2.58 -36.97
CA GLU A 51 15.95 -2.27 -35.96
C GLU A 51 15.78 -3.12 -34.70
N CYS A 52 14.54 -3.33 -34.23
CA CYS A 52 14.24 -4.27 -33.15
C CYS A 52 14.63 -5.72 -33.50
N ILE A 53 14.33 -6.18 -34.72
CA ILE A 53 14.70 -7.54 -35.17
C ILE A 53 16.23 -7.70 -35.21
N LYS A 54 16.96 -6.67 -35.68
CA LYS A 54 18.44 -6.66 -35.63
C LYS A 54 18.97 -6.65 -34.20
N SER A 55 18.36 -5.90 -33.29
CA SER A 55 18.74 -5.93 -31.87
C SER A 55 18.45 -7.29 -31.24
N LEU A 56 17.35 -7.96 -31.62
CA LEU A 56 17.03 -9.30 -31.14
C LEU A 56 17.99 -10.36 -31.68
N SER A 57 18.43 -10.29 -32.95
CA SER A 57 19.44 -11.23 -33.47
C SER A 57 20.83 -11.01 -32.84
N VAL A 58 21.17 -9.77 -32.50
CA VAL A 58 22.37 -9.45 -31.73
C VAL A 58 22.28 -10.00 -30.30
N ILE A 59 21.10 -9.92 -29.68
CA ILE A 59 20.85 -10.54 -28.37
C ILE A 59 20.94 -12.06 -28.49
N GLU A 60 20.29 -12.70 -29.46
CA GLU A 60 20.37 -14.15 -29.68
C GLU A 60 21.82 -14.62 -29.85
N ASN A 61 22.60 -13.98 -30.72
CA ASN A 61 24.01 -14.31 -30.92
C ASN A 61 24.85 -14.06 -29.66
N ALA A 62 24.64 -12.95 -28.95
CA ALA A 62 25.35 -12.66 -27.70
C ALA A 62 24.98 -13.64 -26.58
N THR A 63 23.74 -14.12 -26.56
CA THR A 63 23.25 -15.09 -25.59
C THR A 63 23.78 -16.49 -25.92
N GLU A 64 23.84 -16.87 -27.20
CA GLU A 64 24.40 -18.14 -27.68
C GLU A 64 25.91 -18.22 -27.40
N ILE A 65 26.67 -17.16 -27.68
CA ILE A 65 28.10 -17.04 -27.34
C ILE A 65 28.31 -17.09 -25.81
N SER A 66 27.45 -16.42 -25.04
CA SER A 66 27.53 -16.46 -23.58
C SER A 66 27.17 -17.84 -23.02
N ILE A 67 26.21 -18.54 -23.62
CA ILE A 67 25.80 -19.90 -23.24
C ILE A 67 26.90 -20.91 -23.58
N GLU A 68 27.55 -20.84 -24.74
CA GLU A 68 28.71 -21.69 -25.05
C GLU A 68 29.89 -21.43 -24.10
N ALA A 69 30.12 -20.16 -23.73
CA ALA A 69 31.12 -19.79 -22.74
C ALA A 69 30.75 -20.27 -21.31
N LEU A 70 29.46 -20.31 -20.97
CA LEU A 70 28.93 -20.85 -19.71
C LEU A 70 29.00 -22.38 -19.65
N VAL A 71 28.77 -23.05 -20.77
CA VAL A 71 28.84 -24.52 -20.89
C VAL A 71 30.29 -25.02 -20.87
N SER A 72 31.24 -24.20 -21.32
CA SER A 72 32.68 -24.52 -21.33
C SER A 72 33.43 -24.14 -20.05
N ASN A 73 32.93 -23.18 -19.24
CA ASN A 73 33.53 -22.80 -17.96
C ASN A 73 32.83 -23.42 -16.74
N LYS A 74 33.56 -24.19 -15.93
CA LYS A 74 33.05 -24.84 -14.71
C LYS A 74 32.72 -23.90 -13.54
N HIS A 75 32.84 -22.58 -13.69
CA HIS A 75 32.63 -21.62 -12.60
C HIS A 75 31.89 -20.38 -13.08
N VAL A 76 30.58 -20.34 -12.82
CA VAL A 76 29.72 -19.20 -13.11
C VAL A 76 29.02 -18.79 -11.81
N PRO A 77 29.21 -17.54 -11.35
CA PRO A 77 28.47 -16.99 -10.22
C PRO A 77 26.95 -17.01 -10.45
N ILE A 78 26.19 -17.40 -9.41
CA ILE A 78 24.73 -17.62 -9.44
C ILE A 78 23.95 -16.40 -9.92
N ASP A 79 24.40 -15.21 -9.51
CA ASP A 79 23.83 -13.91 -9.89
C ASP A 79 23.89 -13.67 -11.40
N LYS A 80 24.95 -14.11 -12.08
CA LYS A 80 25.06 -14.00 -13.55
C LYS A 80 24.17 -14.99 -14.27
N ALA A 81 24.01 -16.20 -13.75
CA ALA A 81 23.13 -17.22 -14.33
C ALA A 81 21.64 -16.82 -14.20
N LEU A 82 21.23 -16.34 -13.02
CA LEU A 82 19.87 -15.84 -12.79
C LEU A 82 19.56 -14.60 -13.64
N PHE A 83 20.51 -13.66 -13.76
CA PHE A 83 20.35 -12.49 -14.62
C PHE A 83 20.12 -12.87 -16.09
N LEU A 84 20.82 -13.88 -16.61
CA LEU A 84 20.65 -14.35 -17.98
C LEU A 84 19.31 -15.07 -18.19
N LEU A 85 18.83 -15.83 -17.20
CA LEU A 85 17.50 -16.45 -17.24
C LEU A 85 16.38 -15.41 -17.25
N ASP A 86 16.51 -14.35 -16.44
CA ASP A 86 15.56 -13.23 -16.44
C ASP A 86 15.59 -12.48 -17.78
N LEU A 87 16.78 -12.28 -18.37
CA LEU A 87 16.93 -11.64 -19.68
C LEU A 87 16.23 -12.46 -20.79
N LEU A 88 16.39 -13.79 -20.76
CA LEU A 88 15.77 -14.71 -21.69
C LEU A 88 14.23 -14.71 -21.56
N GLU A 89 13.71 -14.67 -20.32
CA GLU A 89 12.27 -14.62 -20.08
C GLU A 89 11.65 -13.28 -20.48
N VAL A 90 12.35 -12.16 -20.25
CA VAL A 90 11.96 -10.84 -20.75
C VAL A 90 11.96 -10.79 -22.28
N GLY A 91 12.98 -11.37 -22.91
CA GLY A 91 13.06 -11.52 -24.37
C GLY A 91 11.87 -12.33 -24.92
N ARG A 92 11.55 -13.47 -24.30
CA ARG A 92 10.42 -14.33 -24.66
C ARG A 92 9.08 -13.62 -24.55
N ARG A 93 8.86 -12.86 -23.47
CA ARG A 93 7.61 -12.11 -23.26
C ARG A 93 7.44 -10.99 -24.29
N LYS A 94 8.50 -10.22 -24.56
CA LYS A 94 8.48 -9.19 -25.61
C LYS A 94 8.25 -9.79 -26.99
N TYR A 95 8.89 -10.91 -27.31
CA TYR A 95 8.68 -11.62 -28.58
C TYR A 95 7.22 -12.10 -28.72
N THR A 96 6.66 -12.70 -27.67
CA THR A 96 5.27 -13.20 -27.66
C THR A 96 4.27 -12.05 -27.82
N GLN A 97 4.52 -10.93 -27.13
CA GLN A 97 3.68 -9.74 -27.21
C GLN A 97 3.75 -9.13 -28.62
N LEU A 98 4.94 -8.96 -29.19
CA LEU A 98 5.13 -8.45 -30.56
C LEU A 98 4.46 -9.36 -31.60
N ARG A 99 4.55 -10.68 -31.44
CA ARG A 99 3.88 -11.66 -32.30
C ARG A 99 2.35 -11.49 -32.27
N GLN A 100 1.77 -11.25 -31.09
CA GLN A 100 0.33 -11.07 -30.91
C GLN A 100 -0.19 -9.72 -31.44
N THR A 101 0.64 -8.67 -31.43
CA THR A 101 0.18 -7.31 -31.78
C THR A 101 0.42 -6.91 -33.24
N LEU A 102 1.33 -7.59 -33.97
CA LEU A 102 1.87 -7.06 -35.22
C LEU A 102 1.78 -7.95 -36.47
N LEU A 103 1.22 -9.17 -36.40
CA LEU A 103 1.27 -10.10 -37.55
C LEU A 103 -0.11 -10.65 -37.96
N PRO A 104 -0.45 -10.67 -39.26
CA PRO A 104 -1.53 -11.49 -39.81
C PRO A 104 -1.18 -12.98 -39.75
N ASP A 105 -2.20 -13.85 -39.64
CA ASP A 105 -2.10 -15.29 -39.35
C ASP A 105 -1.25 -16.16 -40.32
N ASN A 106 -0.71 -15.60 -41.40
CA ASN A 106 -0.14 -16.37 -42.51
C ASN A 106 1.39 -16.30 -42.66
N ILE A 107 2.14 -15.77 -41.68
CA ILE A 107 3.62 -15.76 -41.73
C ILE A 107 4.20 -16.76 -40.72
N HIS A 108 4.77 -17.85 -41.24
CA HIS A 108 5.46 -18.87 -40.44
C HIS A 108 6.86 -18.41 -40.02
N PHE A 109 7.07 -18.20 -38.72
CA PHE A 109 8.40 -18.04 -38.12
C PHE A 109 9.04 -19.41 -37.80
N PRO A 110 10.37 -19.51 -37.73
CA PRO A 110 11.06 -20.71 -37.26
C PRO A 110 10.57 -21.10 -35.86
N SER A 111 10.27 -22.38 -35.63
CA SER A 111 9.72 -22.82 -34.35
C SER A 111 10.71 -22.62 -33.20
N TYR A 112 10.25 -22.09 -32.08
CA TYR A 112 10.95 -21.93 -30.79
C TYR A 112 11.37 -23.27 -30.11
N SER A 113 11.33 -24.38 -30.84
CA SER A 113 11.57 -25.75 -30.34
C SER A 113 12.98 -25.95 -29.78
N LYS A 114 13.99 -25.21 -30.27
CA LYS A 114 15.36 -25.24 -29.72
C LYS A 114 15.46 -24.64 -28.31
N LEU A 115 14.67 -23.62 -27.97
CA LEU A 115 14.68 -22.99 -26.64
C LEU A 115 13.86 -23.79 -25.61
N ALA A 116 12.81 -24.49 -26.04
CA ALA A 116 12.09 -25.44 -25.19
C ALA A 116 12.99 -26.61 -24.75
N ASN A 117 13.78 -27.17 -25.68
CA ASN A 117 14.78 -28.18 -25.37
C ASN A 117 15.87 -27.66 -24.41
N LEU A 118 16.24 -26.37 -24.46
CA LEU A 118 17.19 -25.75 -23.52
C LEU A 118 16.61 -25.60 -22.11
N ARG A 119 15.32 -25.23 -22.00
CA ARG A 119 14.62 -25.22 -20.71
C ARG A 119 14.56 -26.62 -20.11
N ASP A 120 14.24 -27.64 -20.90
CA ASP A 120 14.15 -29.02 -20.42
C ASP A 120 15.54 -29.62 -20.11
N VAL A 121 16.59 -29.22 -20.82
CA VAL A 121 18.00 -29.54 -20.47
C VAL A 121 18.46 -28.82 -19.21
N MET A 122 18.00 -27.58 -18.95
CA MET A 122 18.33 -26.85 -17.72
C MET A 122 17.52 -27.36 -16.51
N ILE A 123 16.25 -27.75 -16.70
CA ILE A 123 15.38 -28.31 -15.65
C ILE A 123 15.78 -29.77 -15.32
N SER A 124 16.17 -30.57 -16.31
CA SER A 124 16.67 -31.95 -16.06
C SER A 124 18.07 -31.99 -15.43
N ARG A 125 18.81 -30.86 -15.44
CA ARG A 125 20.13 -30.71 -14.81
C ARG A 125 20.15 -29.76 -13.61
N SER A 126 19.00 -29.20 -13.19
CA SER A 126 18.89 -28.27 -12.06
C SER A 126 18.90 -28.95 -10.67
N SER A 127 19.66 -30.04 -10.52
CA SER A 127 20.21 -30.38 -9.21
C SER A 127 21.35 -29.41 -8.91
N ILE A 128 21.02 -28.32 -8.22
CA ILE A 128 21.97 -27.30 -7.77
C ILE A 128 22.83 -27.91 -6.65
N THR A 129 24.06 -28.30 -6.97
CA THR A 129 25.06 -28.62 -5.95
C THR A 129 25.66 -27.31 -5.45
N LEU A 130 25.25 -26.90 -4.25
CA LEU A 130 25.89 -25.80 -3.54
C LEU A 130 27.29 -26.25 -3.11
N TYR A 131 28.34 -25.61 -3.63
CA TYR A 131 29.68 -25.81 -3.09
C TYR A 131 29.82 -24.96 -1.83
N PRO A 132 30.02 -25.58 -0.67
CA PRO A 132 30.06 -24.86 0.57
C PRO A 132 31.47 -24.35 0.84
N ASN A 133 31.55 -23.41 1.79
CA ASN A 133 32.78 -23.02 2.46
C ASN A 133 33.62 -24.28 2.76
N PRO A 134 34.91 -24.34 2.37
CA PRO A 134 35.72 -25.56 2.44
C PRO A 134 35.83 -26.18 3.84
N ALA A 135 35.39 -25.50 4.90
CA ALA A 135 35.34 -26.02 6.26
C ALA A 135 34.11 -26.87 6.61
N LYS A 136 33.03 -26.87 5.81
CA LYS A 136 31.85 -27.75 6.01
C LYS A 136 31.19 -28.07 4.68
N GLN A 137 31.35 -29.30 4.19
CA GLN A 137 30.56 -29.82 3.06
C GLN A 137 29.06 -29.87 3.42
N ILE A 138 28.32 -28.78 3.19
CA ILE A 138 26.86 -28.80 3.07
C ILE A 138 26.54 -29.52 1.76
N GLU A 139 26.26 -30.81 1.85
CA GLU A 139 25.70 -31.58 0.75
C GLU A 139 24.33 -31.01 0.34
N ASN A 140 24.07 -30.95 -0.98
CA ASN A 140 22.81 -30.66 -1.67
C ASN A 140 21.64 -30.14 -0.78
N CYS A 141 21.56 -28.82 -0.58
CA CYS A 141 20.41 -28.20 0.08
C CYS A 141 19.32 -27.87 -0.94
N VAL A 142 18.11 -28.38 -0.73
CA VAL A 142 16.91 -27.98 -1.48
C VAL A 142 16.23 -26.84 -0.71
N VAL A 143 16.03 -25.70 -1.38
CA VAL A 143 15.37 -24.53 -0.79
C VAL A 143 13.98 -24.38 -1.41
N ASN A 144 12.95 -24.47 -0.58
CA ASN A 144 11.57 -24.12 -0.96
C ASN A 144 11.31 -22.66 -0.62
N VAL A 145 10.67 -21.92 -1.53
CA VAL A 145 10.44 -20.47 -1.38
C VAL A 145 8.94 -20.19 -1.41
N ASP A 146 8.42 -19.75 -0.27
CA ASP A 146 7.04 -19.26 -0.14
C ASP A 146 7.01 -17.73 -0.23
N ILE A 147 6.29 -17.19 -1.21
CA ILE A 147 6.22 -15.75 -1.44
C ILE A 147 4.89 -15.21 -0.92
N ILE A 148 4.95 -14.36 0.12
CA ILE A 148 3.78 -13.66 0.65
C ILE A 148 3.73 -12.23 0.12
N ARG A 149 2.63 -11.90 -0.55
CA ARG A 149 2.38 -10.59 -1.17
C ARG A 149 1.68 -9.64 -0.19
N SER A 150 2.39 -9.18 0.83
CA SER A 150 1.83 -8.30 1.87
C SER A 150 2.24 -6.84 1.81
N MET A 151 3.37 -6.53 1.17
CA MET A 151 3.97 -5.19 1.17
C MET A 151 3.30 -4.23 0.17
N PHE A 152 1.97 -4.29 0.08
CA PHE A 152 1.14 -3.42 -0.74
C PHE A 152 0.27 -2.54 0.13
N ASP A 153 0.15 -1.26 -0.25
CA ASP A 153 -0.88 -0.42 0.35
C ASP A 153 -2.28 -0.88 -0.09
N GLY A 154 -3.31 -0.42 0.64
CA GLY A 154 -4.69 -0.75 0.31
C GLY A 154 -5.10 -0.34 -1.11
N LYS A 155 -4.54 0.73 -1.68
CA LYS A 155 -4.90 1.16 -3.03
C LYS A 155 -4.36 0.21 -4.09
N MET A 156 -3.10 -0.19 -3.97
CA MET A 156 -2.48 -1.17 -4.86
C MET A 156 -3.16 -2.53 -4.71
N ALA A 157 -3.48 -2.96 -3.48
CA ALA A 157 -4.22 -4.20 -3.26
C ALA A 157 -5.60 -4.17 -3.95
N ALA A 158 -6.31 -3.04 -3.94
CA ALA A 158 -7.60 -2.87 -4.62
C ALA A 158 -7.47 -2.97 -6.15
N ILE A 159 -6.42 -2.36 -6.72
CA ILE A 159 -6.14 -2.44 -8.15
C ILE A 159 -5.80 -3.87 -8.55
N LEU A 160 -4.87 -4.49 -7.85
CA LEU A 160 -4.39 -5.82 -8.23
C LEU A 160 -5.47 -6.91 -8.05
N SER A 161 -6.38 -6.75 -7.09
CA SER A 161 -7.49 -7.70 -6.84
C SER A 161 -8.78 -7.40 -7.60
N GLY A 162 -8.88 -6.26 -8.30
CA GLY A 162 -10.15 -5.82 -8.88
C GLY A 162 -11.15 -5.24 -7.86
N ALA A 163 -10.88 -5.31 -6.55
CA ALA A 163 -11.82 -4.98 -5.47
C ALA A 163 -11.87 -3.49 -5.09
N GLY A 164 -11.79 -2.58 -6.07
CA GLY A 164 -11.74 -1.13 -5.84
C GLY A 164 -13.02 -0.53 -5.25
N GLY A 165 -14.17 -1.18 -5.44
CA GLY A 165 -15.48 -0.73 -4.92
C GLY A 165 -15.90 -1.41 -3.62
N ALA A 166 -15.10 -2.35 -3.10
CA ALA A 166 -15.46 -3.16 -1.94
C ALA A 166 -15.34 -2.37 -0.63
N SER A 167 -16.25 -2.64 0.31
CA SER A 167 -16.19 -2.07 1.66
C SER A 167 -14.99 -2.62 2.46
N CYS A 168 -14.56 -3.83 2.12
CA CYS A 168 -13.38 -4.51 2.63
C CYS A 168 -12.74 -5.35 1.53
N GLN A 169 -11.41 -5.44 1.54
CA GLN A 169 -10.62 -6.22 0.59
C GLN A 169 -10.36 -7.65 1.04
N MET A 170 -10.86 -8.02 2.22
CA MET A 170 -10.59 -9.30 2.86
C MET A 170 -11.85 -10.14 3.02
N CYS A 171 -13.00 -9.48 3.12
CA CYS A 171 -14.29 -10.14 3.18
C CYS A 171 -15.26 -9.62 2.12
N THR A 172 -16.38 -10.30 1.98
CA THR A 172 -17.48 -9.93 1.08
C THR A 172 -18.50 -9.00 1.73
N ALA A 173 -18.32 -8.62 3.00
CA ALA A 173 -19.24 -7.75 3.72
C ALA A 173 -19.47 -6.41 3.00
N THR A 174 -20.72 -5.96 2.99
CA THR A 174 -21.14 -4.66 2.45
C THR A 174 -21.02 -3.56 3.51
N HIS A 175 -21.09 -2.30 3.10
CA HIS A 175 -21.12 -1.17 4.05
C HIS A 175 -22.29 -1.23 5.05
N LYS A 176 -23.40 -1.88 4.69
CA LYS A 176 -24.54 -2.09 5.58
C LYS A 176 -24.18 -3.11 6.66
N ASP A 177 -23.55 -4.22 6.25
CA ASP A 177 -23.13 -5.30 7.15
C ASP A 177 -22.12 -4.80 8.19
N LEU A 178 -21.24 -3.85 7.81
CA LEU A 178 -20.26 -3.26 8.73
C LEU A 178 -20.90 -2.53 9.92
N LYS A 179 -22.20 -2.19 9.83
CA LYS A 179 -22.98 -1.55 10.89
C LYS A 179 -23.89 -2.53 11.64
N ASP A 180 -23.99 -3.77 11.20
CA ASP A 180 -24.81 -4.78 11.86
C ASP A 180 -24.10 -5.33 13.10
N ARG A 181 -24.71 -5.12 14.27
CA ARG A 181 -24.15 -5.56 15.55
C ARG A 181 -24.08 -7.09 15.65
N ASN A 182 -25.04 -7.81 15.07
CA ASN A 182 -25.09 -9.27 15.13
C ASN A 182 -23.96 -9.85 14.28
N LEU A 183 -23.73 -9.31 13.08
CA LEU A 183 -22.60 -9.74 12.25
C LEU A 183 -21.25 -9.44 12.90
N VAL A 184 -21.10 -8.33 13.63
CA VAL A 184 -19.89 -8.07 14.44
C VAL A 184 -19.73 -9.09 15.58
N LEU A 185 -20.85 -9.54 16.17
CA LEU A 185 -20.83 -10.58 17.20
C LEU A 185 -20.50 -11.97 16.63
N GLU A 186 -20.94 -12.27 15.42
CA GLU A 186 -20.63 -13.52 14.72
C GLU A 186 -19.18 -13.51 14.18
N GLY A 187 -18.69 -12.34 13.78
CA GLY A 187 -17.38 -12.15 13.17
C GLY A 187 -17.46 -12.04 11.64
N PHE A 188 -16.39 -11.51 11.03
CA PHE A 188 -16.29 -11.38 9.58
C PHE A 188 -15.13 -12.26 9.09
N PRO A 189 -15.40 -13.44 8.49
CA PRO A 189 -14.34 -14.31 8.01
C PRO A 189 -13.58 -13.66 6.85
N ILE A 190 -12.28 -13.96 6.73
CA ILE A 190 -11.52 -13.63 5.53
C ILE A 190 -11.92 -14.61 4.42
N ASN A 191 -12.92 -14.23 3.63
CA ASN A 191 -13.53 -15.09 2.61
C ASN A 191 -13.42 -14.53 1.19
N ARG A 192 -12.65 -13.47 0.96
CA ARG A 192 -12.39 -12.96 -0.38
C ARG A 192 -11.16 -13.67 -0.96
N ASN A 193 -11.35 -14.48 -2.00
CA ASN A 193 -10.30 -15.14 -2.74
C ASN A 193 -10.19 -14.58 -4.16
N ILE A 194 -8.96 -14.43 -4.66
CA ILE A 194 -8.71 -13.99 -6.03
C ILE A 194 -9.14 -15.04 -7.06
N THR A 195 -9.14 -16.33 -6.69
CA THR A 195 -9.61 -17.41 -7.56
C THR A 195 -11.08 -17.22 -7.92
N ASP A 196 -11.94 -16.97 -6.92
CA ASP A 196 -13.37 -16.72 -7.13
C ASP A 196 -13.59 -15.47 -8.00
N ALA A 197 -12.75 -14.44 -7.81
CA ALA A 197 -12.80 -13.25 -8.63
C ALA A 197 -12.42 -13.53 -10.09
N ILE A 198 -11.37 -14.33 -10.34
CA ILE A 198 -10.96 -14.74 -11.69
C ILE A 198 -12.03 -15.62 -12.34
N GLU A 199 -12.61 -16.55 -11.59
CA GLU A 199 -13.67 -17.45 -12.04
C GLU A 199 -14.94 -16.67 -12.42
N LEU A 200 -15.31 -15.63 -11.66
CA LEU A 200 -16.41 -14.76 -12.08
C LEU A 200 -16.16 -14.18 -13.47
N PHE A 201 -14.94 -13.68 -13.73
CA PHE A 201 -14.61 -13.08 -15.02
C PHE A 201 -14.47 -14.11 -16.15
N SER A 202 -14.18 -15.39 -15.87
CA SER A 202 -14.13 -16.42 -16.93
C SER A 202 -15.51 -16.76 -17.50
N HIS A 203 -16.59 -16.46 -16.77
CA HIS A 203 -17.97 -16.69 -17.20
C HIS A 203 -18.62 -15.46 -17.84
N ILE A 204 -17.88 -14.37 -18.00
CA ILE A 204 -18.39 -13.11 -18.53
C ILE A 204 -17.78 -12.89 -19.91
N ASP A 205 -18.63 -12.88 -20.94
CA ASP A 205 -18.21 -12.75 -22.33
C ASP A 205 -17.61 -11.37 -22.65
N ASP A 206 -18.13 -10.31 -22.01
CA ASP A 206 -17.69 -8.94 -22.24
C ASP A 206 -17.87 -8.01 -21.02
N ILE A 207 -17.25 -6.83 -21.10
CA ILE A 207 -17.25 -5.86 -20.00
C ILE A 207 -18.63 -5.23 -19.73
N GLU A 208 -19.51 -5.13 -20.74
CA GLU A 208 -20.86 -4.59 -20.58
C GLU A 208 -21.72 -5.57 -19.77
N SER A 209 -21.60 -6.86 -20.08
CA SER A 209 -22.20 -7.96 -19.33
C SER A 209 -21.73 -7.97 -17.87
N PHE A 210 -20.45 -7.69 -17.60
CA PHE A 210 -19.97 -7.50 -16.22
C PHE A 210 -20.69 -6.33 -15.53
N PHE A 211 -20.76 -5.15 -16.17
CA PHE A 211 -21.38 -3.98 -15.54
C PHE A 211 -22.91 -4.06 -15.45
N ALA A 212 -23.55 -4.97 -16.19
CA ALA A 212 -24.97 -5.30 -16.03
C ALA A 212 -25.27 -6.04 -14.72
N LEU A 213 -24.29 -6.77 -14.16
CA LEU A 213 -24.43 -7.43 -12.87
C LEU A 213 -24.53 -6.41 -11.73
N SER A 214 -25.38 -6.70 -10.75
CA SER A 214 -25.46 -5.92 -9.52
C SER A 214 -24.11 -5.91 -8.78
N THR A 215 -23.89 -4.90 -7.95
CA THR A 215 -22.65 -4.79 -7.15
C THR A 215 -22.41 -6.03 -6.28
N ASN A 216 -23.48 -6.67 -5.80
CA ASN A 216 -23.39 -7.88 -4.99
C ASN A 216 -23.00 -9.11 -5.84
N GLU A 217 -23.61 -9.29 -7.02
CA GLU A 217 -23.25 -10.36 -7.97
C GLU A 217 -21.81 -10.22 -8.45
N ARG A 218 -21.30 -8.99 -8.54
CA ARG A 218 -19.88 -8.73 -8.83
C ARG A 218 -18.94 -8.90 -7.66
N PHE A 219 -19.41 -9.26 -6.47
CA PHE A 219 -18.62 -9.25 -5.23
C PHE A 219 -17.90 -7.92 -4.97
N ASN A 220 -18.50 -6.80 -5.39
CA ASN A 220 -17.94 -5.45 -5.39
C ASN A 220 -16.63 -5.29 -6.19
N LEU A 221 -16.39 -6.16 -7.18
CA LEU A 221 -15.30 -6.00 -8.15
C LEU A 221 -15.64 -4.85 -9.12
N THR A 222 -14.62 -4.11 -9.52
CA THR A 222 -14.72 -2.99 -10.48
C THR A 222 -14.04 -3.28 -11.80
N HIS A 223 -13.17 -4.29 -11.84
CA HIS A 223 -12.43 -4.74 -13.01
C HIS A 223 -11.86 -6.14 -12.76
N GLN A 224 -11.38 -6.78 -13.83
CA GLN A 224 -10.72 -8.07 -13.76
C GLN A 224 -9.47 -7.99 -12.86
N PRO A 225 -9.27 -8.95 -11.95
CA PRO A 225 -8.04 -9.01 -11.16
C PRO A 225 -6.80 -9.05 -12.06
N ILE A 226 -5.78 -8.27 -11.72
CA ILE A 226 -4.48 -8.27 -12.42
C ILE A 226 -3.57 -9.34 -11.82
N SER A 227 -3.71 -9.60 -10.52
CA SER A 227 -2.95 -10.64 -9.84
C SER A 227 -3.62 -12.00 -10.00
N GLU A 228 -2.82 -13.04 -10.17
CA GLU A 228 -3.27 -14.44 -10.13
C GLU A 228 -3.15 -15.04 -8.72
N ILE A 229 -2.50 -14.32 -7.80
CA ILE A 229 -2.20 -14.78 -6.44
C ILE A 229 -2.91 -13.88 -5.43
N ASN A 230 -3.42 -14.50 -4.36
CA ASN A 230 -4.03 -13.80 -3.25
C ASN A 230 -3.11 -12.70 -2.70
N ILE A 231 -3.70 -11.52 -2.55
CA ILE A 231 -3.02 -10.35 -2.02
C ILE A 231 -3.37 -10.28 -0.55
N HIS A 232 -2.35 -10.15 0.29
CA HIS A 232 -2.54 -10.09 1.72
C HIS A 232 -2.50 -8.62 2.15
N PRO A 233 -3.63 -7.92 2.36
CA PRO A 233 -3.60 -6.48 2.48
C PRO A 233 -3.40 -6.06 3.95
N ALA A 234 -2.50 -6.75 4.65
CA ALA A 234 -1.95 -6.31 5.92
C ALA A 234 -1.02 -5.13 5.63
N SER A 235 -1.57 -3.92 5.65
CA SER A 235 -0.84 -2.68 5.42
C SER A 235 -0.62 -1.92 6.74
N PRO A 236 0.33 -2.33 7.61
CA PRO A 236 0.43 -1.76 8.92
C PRO A 236 0.55 -0.24 9.03
N LEU A 237 1.36 0.35 8.17
CA LEU A 237 1.56 1.79 8.16
C LEU A 237 0.29 2.53 7.75
N HIS A 238 -0.40 2.05 6.72
CA HIS A 238 -1.66 2.65 6.27
C HIS A 238 -2.82 2.41 7.26
N SER A 239 -2.76 1.35 8.05
CA SER A 239 -3.71 1.14 9.15
C SER A 239 -3.60 2.24 10.21
N TYR A 240 -2.38 2.58 10.63
CA TYR A 240 -2.14 3.70 11.55
C TYR A 240 -2.72 5.01 11.02
N THR A 241 -2.36 5.39 9.79
CA THR A 241 -2.77 6.67 9.22
C THR A 241 -4.28 6.72 8.94
N GLY A 242 -4.86 5.62 8.49
CA GLY A 242 -6.30 5.51 8.22
C GLY A 242 -7.14 5.64 9.49
N VAL A 243 -6.80 4.90 10.56
CA VAL A 243 -7.52 5.00 11.85
C VAL A 243 -7.27 6.35 12.52
N PHE A 244 -6.04 6.87 12.44
CA PHE A 244 -5.74 8.21 12.95
C PHE A 244 -6.62 9.28 12.28
N ARG A 245 -6.74 9.23 10.95
CA ARG A 245 -7.59 10.15 10.19
C ARG A 245 -9.06 10.00 10.56
N TRP A 246 -9.55 8.76 10.67
CA TRP A 246 -10.93 8.47 11.10
C TRP A 246 -11.21 9.03 12.50
N PHE A 247 -10.30 8.81 13.44
CA PHE A 247 -10.45 9.26 14.82
C PHE A 247 -10.42 10.79 14.95
N ASN A 248 -9.53 11.47 14.21
CA ASN A 248 -9.56 12.93 14.15
C ASN A 248 -10.88 13.43 13.57
N LEU A 249 -11.40 12.82 12.50
CA LEU A 249 -12.70 13.20 11.94
C LEU A 249 -13.82 13.04 12.97
N LEU A 250 -13.85 11.92 13.70
CA LEU A 250 -14.77 11.71 14.82
C LEU A 250 -14.68 12.87 15.83
N VAL A 251 -13.48 13.21 16.29
CA VAL A 251 -13.25 14.32 17.23
C VAL A 251 -13.76 15.66 16.68
N TYR A 252 -13.56 15.94 15.37
CA TYR A 252 -14.03 17.18 14.73
C TYR A 252 -15.55 17.31 14.81
N HIS A 253 -16.26 16.20 14.62
CA HIS A 253 -17.72 16.12 14.73
C HIS A 253 -18.19 16.24 16.18
N LEU A 254 -17.52 15.57 17.12
CA LEU A 254 -17.89 15.59 18.54
C LEU A 254 -17.69 16.98 19.17
N ARG A 255 -16.67 17.73 18.76
CA ARG A 255 -16.42 19.10 19.23
C ARG A 255 -17.58 20.05 18.93
N ILE A 256 -18.21 19.90 17.77
CA ILE A 256 -19.30 20.78 17.32
C ILE A 256 -20.68 20.10 17.38
N GLU A 257 -20.74 18.91 17.96
CA GLU A 257 -21.96 18.10 18.11
C GLU A 257 -22.75 17.89 16.81
N LYS A 258 -22.02 17.68 15.71
CA LYS A 258 -22.62 17.43 14.39
C LYS A 258 -22.52 15.95 14.03
N PHE A 259 -23.60 15.21 14.23
CA PHE A 259 -23.64 13.74 14.10
C PHE A 259 -23.98 13.25 12.69
N THR A 260 -23.28 13.77 11.68
CA THR A 260 -23.38 13.31 10.29
C THR A 260 -21.98 13.05 9.75
N TRP A 261 -21.72 11.86 9.20
CA TRP A 261 -20.37 11.51 8.75
C TRP A 261 -20.02 12.19 7.42
N SER A 262 -19.57 13.45 7.47
CA SER A 262 -19.20 14.21 6.28
C SER A 262 -18.02 15.16 6.54
N PRO A 263 -16.90 15.01 5.83
CA PRO A 263 -15.75 15.89 5.97
C PRO A 263 -15.89 17.22 5.21
N THR A 264 -16.93 17.38 4.38
CA THR A 264 -17.02 18.51 3.44
C THR A 264 -17.75 19.73 4.01
N SER A 265 -18.50 19.56 5.10
CA SER A 265 -19.29 20.64 5.70
C SER A 265 -18.41 21.82 6.14
N PRO A 266 -18.78 23.08 5.84
CA PRO A 266 -18.01 24.26 6.25
C PRO A 266 -17.71 24.31 7.75
N VAL A 267 -18.69 23.98 8.59
CA VAL A 267 -18.56 23.96 10.06
C VAL A 267 -17.55 22.90 10.53
N ILE A 268 -17.48 21.76 9.83
CA ILE A 268 -16.48 20.71 10.12
C ILE A 268 -15.09 21.15 9.68
N LYS A 269 -14.96 21.85 8.54
CA LYS A 269 -13.68 22.42 8.11
C LYS A 269 -13.16 23.46 9.10
N GLU A 270 -14.05 24.25 9.70
CA GLU A 270 -13.69 25.21 10.75
C GLU A 270 -13.22 24.50 12.03
N SER A 271 -13.98 23.50 12.50
CA SER A 271 -13.60 22.64 13.63
C SER A 271 -12.23 21.97 13.40
N MET A 272 -12.00 21.48 12.18
CA MET A 272 -10.73 20.90 11.75
C MET A 272 -9.60 21.93 11.83
N LYS A 273 -9.74 23.12 11.24
CA LYS A 273 -8.71 24.17 11.29
C LYS A 273 -8.35 24.56 12.72
N PHE A 274 -9.36 24.76 13.57
CA PHE A 274 -9.16 25.06 14.98
C PHE A 274 -8.31 23.98 15.66
N LEU A 275 -8.68 22.71 15.50
CA LEU A 275 -7.96 21.60 16.14
C LEU A 275 -6.55 21.40 15.59
N GLN A 276 -6.33 21.63 14.30
CA GLN A 276 -4.99 21.56 13.70
C GLN A 276 -4.04 22.57 14.35
N THR A 277 -4.47 23.82 14.50
CA THR A 277 -3.70 24.87 15.16
C THR A 277 -3.48 24.54 16.64
N PHE A 278 -4.56 24.20 17.35
CA PHE A 278 -4.51 23.91 18.78
C PHE A 278 -3.58 22.72 19.11
N ILE A 279 -3.69 21.62 18.36
CA ILE A 279 -2.82 20.45 18.53
C ILE A 279 -1.37 20.80 18.23
N GLN A 280 -1.12 21.57 17.17
CA GLN A 280 0.24 21.98 16.82
C GLN A 280 0.87 22.87 17.90
N GLU A 281 0.12 23.83 18.45
CA GLU A 281 0.59 24.73 19.51
C GLU A 281 0.90 23.96 20.81
N LYS A 282 0.04 23.00 21.18
CA LYS A 282 0.20 22.25 22.44
C LYS A 282 1.19 21.11 22.37
N THR A 283 1.26 20.41 21.24
CA THR A 283 2.04 19.15 21.13
C THR A 283 3.19 19.22 20.13
N GLY A 284 3.25 20.27 19.31
CA GLY A 284 4.15 20.36 18.16
C GLY A 284 3.77 19.43 17.00
N LEU A 285 2.69 18.65 17.08
CA LEU A 285 2.25 17.76 16.02
C LEU A 285 1.46 18.52 14.94
N LYS A 286 1.92 18.40 13.68
CA LYS A 286 1.18 18.91 12.51
C LYS A 286 0.21 17.85 12.00
N VAL A 287 -1.07 17.95 12.35
CA VAL A 287 -2.09 16.96 12.00
C VAL A 287 -2.94 17.46 10.83
N ASN A 288 -3.23 16.61 9.85
CA ASN A 288 -4.18 16.84 8.74
C ASN A 288 -3.97 18.13 7.91
N GLN A 289 -2.78 18.75 7.95
CA GLN A 289 -2.48 19.94 7.14
C GLN A 289 -2.13 19.52 5.71
N PRO A 290 -2.60 20.24 4.68
CA PRO A 290 -2.23 19.94 3.29
C PRO A 290 -0.73 20.11 3.08
N ASN A 291 -0.13 19.21 2.31
CA ASN A 291 1.27 19.32 1.90
C ASN A 291 1.36 19.83 0.45
N SER A 292 2.42 20.58 0.12
CA SER A 292 2.64 21.16 -1.22
C SER A 292 2.82 20.11 -2.33
N SER A 293 3.19 18.89 -1.96
CA SER A 293 3.38 17.74 -2.86
C SER A 293 2.13 16.85 -3.01
N GLY A 294 0.98 17.32 -2.52
CA GLY A 294 -0.23 16.51 -2.38
C GLY A 294 -0.23 15.68 -1.09
N GLY A 295 -1.42 15.33 -0.61
CA GLY A 295 -1.60 14.60 0.65
C GLY A 295 -1.66 15.50 1.89
N THR A 296 -1.50 14.89 3.07
CA THR A 296 -1.60 15.59 4.37
C THR A 296 -0.38 15.33 5.25
N THR A 297 -0.14 16.18 6.25
CA THR A 297 0.94 16.01 7.25
C THR A 297 0.73 14.82 8.19
N SER A 298 -0.42 14.14 8.14
CA SER A 298 -0.75 12.93 8.92
C SER A 298 0.00 11.69 8.41
N THR A 299 1.32 11.74 8.47
CA THR A 299 2.22 10.63 8.16
C THR A 299 2.16 9.54 9.23
N GLY A 300 2.71 8.35 8.95
CA GLY A 300 2.82 7.28 9.94
C GLY A 300 3.54 7.69 11.22
N ASN A 301 4.55 8.55 11.13
CA ASN A 301 5.26 9.06 12.32
C ASN A 301 4.37 9.95 13.18
N VAL A 302 3.54 10.80 12.57
CA VAL A 302 2.58 11.65 13.31
C VAL A 302 1.52 10.77 13.98
N ALA A 303 0.97 9.79 13.25
CA ALA A 303 -0.01 8.85 13.81
C ALA A 303 0.56 8.06 15.00
N ARG A 304 1.79 7.51 14.89
CA ARG A 304 2.43 6.78 15.99
C ARG A 304 2.63 7.63 17.23
N ARG A 305 3.10 8.88 17.06
CA ARG A 305 3.27 9.82 18.19
C ARG A 305 1.94 10.20 18.82
N ALA A 306 0.88 10.32 18.02
CA ALA A 306 -0.45 10.64 18.53
C ALA A 306 -1.11 9.47 19.28
N PHE A 307 -0.74 8.22 18.97
CA PHE A 307 -1.16 7.02 19.70
C PHE A 307 -0.15 6.59 20.78
N SER A 308 0.95 7.31 20.98
CA SER A 308 1.91 7.04 22.05
C SER A 308 1.72 7.97 23.24
N ASP A 309 2.35 7.60 24.35
CA ASP A 309 2.35 8.41 25.58
C ASP A 309 3.42 9.52 25.51
N GLU A 310 4.14 9.66 24.38
CA GLU A 310 5.20 10.66 24.20
C GLU A 310 4.65 12.07 23.97
N THR A 311 3.35 12.19 23.70
CA THR A 311 2.71 13.48 23.43
C THR A 311 1.42 13.63 24.21
N GLU A 312 1.07 14.87 24.56
CA GLU A 312 -0.21 15.18 25.19
C GLU A 312 -1.39 15.17 24.19
N TYR A 313 -1.25 14.50 23.04
CA TYR A 313 -2.25 14.52 21.97
C TYR A 313 -3.64 14.13 22.48
N LEU A 314 -3.74 13.02 23.24
CA LEU A 314 -5.01 12.56 23.80
C LEU A 314 -5.60 13.59 24.77
N GLY A 315 -4.79 14.14 25.68
CA GLY A 315 -5.24 15.19 26.61
C GLY A 315 -5.73 16.43 25.86
N CYS A 316 -5.01 16.86 24.82
CA CYS A 316 -5.38 17.98 23.97
C CYS A 316 -6.75 17.77 23.32
N ILE A 317 -6.97 16.64 22.64
CA ILE A 317 -8.27 16.41 21.98
C ILE A 317 -9.41 16.30 22.98
N LEU A 318 -9.21 15.63 24.11
CA LEU A 318 -10.25 15.46 25.13
C LEU A 318 -10.64 16.80 25.75
N SER A 319 -9.71 17.74 25.88
CA SER A 319 -10.01 19.10 26.36
C SER A 319 -10.99 19.87 25.46
N THR A 320 -11.05 19.53 24.17
CA THR A 320 -11.89 20.23 23.17
C THR A 320 -13.23 19.58 22.89
N VAL A 321 -13.41 18.31 23.30
CA VAL A 321 -14.64 17.55 23.10
C VAL A 321 -15.59 17.75 24.28
N THR A 322 -16.91 17.76 24.03
CA THR A 322 -17.94 17.82 25.07
C THR A 322 -17.70 16.74 26.13
N ILE A 323 -17.87 17.13 27.40
CA ILE A 323 -17.55 16.30 28.58
C ILE A 323 -18.13 14.88 28.46
N GLN A 324 -19.39 14.75 28.00
CA GLN A 324 -20.07 13.46 27.86
C GLN A 324 -19.39 12.46 26.92
N TYR A 325 -18.64 12.93 25.90
CA TYR A 325 -17.96 12.06 24.95
C TYR A 325 -16.50 11.77 25.32
N ARG A 326 -15.95 12.44 26.34
CA ARG A 326 -14.54 12.27 26.72
C ARG A 326 -14.21 10.84 27.17
N PRO A 327 -14.98 10.18 28.05
CA PRO A 327 -14.65 8.83 28.51
C PRO A 327 -14.60 7.82 27.36
N ILE A 328 -15.60 7.89 26.47
CA ILE A 328 -15.69 6.96 25.34
C ILE A 328 -14.64 7.23 24.27
N SER A 329 -14.32 8.50 23.99
CA SER A 329 -13.25 8.89 23.07
C SER A 329 -11.88 8.45 23.58
N SER A 330 -11.63 8.60 24.89
CA SER A 330 -10.43 8.10 25.54
C SER A 330 -10.32 6.59 25.43
N LYS A 331 -11.42 5.87 25.71
CA LYS A 331 -11.46 4.41 25.62
C LYS A 331 -11.09 3.92 24.21
N ILE A 332 -11.71 4.49 23.17
CA ILE A 332 -11.42 4.10 21.78
C ILE A 332 -9.96 4.38 21.42
N HIS A 333 -9.41 5.54 21.80
CA HIS A 333 -8.02 5.88 21.54
C HIS A 333 -7.05 4.93 22.22
N THR A 334 -7.24 4.67 23.52
CA THR A 334 -6.38 3.78 24.30
C THR A 334 -6.44 2.35 23.77
N GLN A 335 -7.63 1.84 23.43
CA GLN A 335 -7.77 0.51 22.85
C GLN A 335 -7.12 0.42 21.47
N ALA A 336 -7.32 1.43 20.60
CA ALA A 336 -6.64 1.50 19.31
C ALA A 336 -5.11 1.54 19.47
N SER A 337 -4.58 2.30 20.45
CA SER A 337 -3.15 2.32 20.77
C SER A 337 -2.64 0.92 21.16
N ALA A 338 -3.35 0.22 22.04
CA ALA A 338 -2.98 -1.14 22.45
C ALA A 338 -2.99 -2.12 21.27
N ILE A 339 -4.05 -2.11 20.46
CA ILE A 339 -4.17 -2.93 19.24
C ILE A 339 -2.98 -2.64 18.32
N PHE A 340 -2.67 -1.36 18.09
CA PHE A 340 -1.58 -0.95 17.22
C PHE A 340 -0.19 -1.36 17.70
N ARG A 341 0.05 -1.35 19.03
CA ARG A 341 1.31 -1.85 19.61
C ARG A 341 1.51 -3.33 19.31
N VAL A 342 0.46 -4.14 19.41
CA VAL A 342 0.51 -5.58 19.06
C VAL A 342 0.68 -5.77 17.55
N PHE A 343 -0.11 -5.03 16.77
CA PHE A 343 -0.13 -5.05 15.31
C PHE A 343 1.22 -4.73 14.68
N ASN A 344 1.95 -3.76 15.25
CA ASN A 344 3.27 -3.38 14.78
C ASN A 344 4.41 -3.93 15.65
N SER A 345 4.19 -5.07 16.31
CA SER A 345 5.23 -5.79 17.04
C SER A 345 5.85 -6.90 16.21
N SER A 346 7.02 -7.37 16.63
CA SER A 346 7.63 -8.64 16.19
C SER A 346 7.50 -9.72 17.26
N HIS A 347 6.57 -9.54 18.21
CA HIS A 347 6.38 -10.43 19.34
C HIS A 347 5.13 -11.28 19.14
N LYS A 348 5.10 -12.43 19.82
CA LYS A 348 3.92 -13.28 19.87
C LYS A 348 2.82 -12.59 20.67
N ALA A 349 1.61 -12.59 20.13
CA ALA A 349 0.44 -11.98 20.73
C ALA A 349 -0.48 -13.05 21.36
N ASN A 350 -1.22 -12.68 22.41
CA ASN A 350 -2.36 -13.46 22.87
C ASN A 350 -3.54 -13.18 21.93
N ILE A 351 -3.79 -14.11 21.01
CA ILE A 351 -4.78 -13.95 19.94
C ILE A 351 -6.20 -13.80 20.49
N LEU A 352 -6.55 -14.58 21.52
CA LEU A 352 -7.91 -14.56 22.08
C LEU A 352 -8.21 -13.22 22.78
N GLU A 353 -7.27 -12.71 23.57
CA GLU A 353 -7.42 -11.40 24.22
C GLU A 353 -7.44 -10.26 23.20
N LEU A 354 -6.61 -10.36 22.15
CA LEU A 354 -6.59 -9.38 21.08
C LEU A 354 -7.91 -9.38 20.30
N GLY A 355 -8.42 -10.54 19.93
CA GLY A 355 -9.71 -10.71 19.26
C GLY A 355 -10.85 -10.09 20.06
N LYS A 356 -10.90 -10.40 21.36
CA LYS A 356 -11.84 -9.77 22.30
C LYS A 356 -11.69 -8.26 22.33
N LEU A 357 -10.48 -7.74 22.46
CA LEU A 357 -10.22 -6.29 22.48
C LEU A 357 -10.72 -5.61 21.19
N CYS A 358 -10.37 -6.15 20.02
CA CYS A 358 -10.81 -5.63 18.73
C CYS A 358 -12.34 -5.62 18.58
N LYS A 359 -12.98 -6.74 18.95
CA LYS A 359 -14.44 -6.89 18.90
C LYS A 359 -15.15 -5.93 19.86
N ASP A 360 -14.68 -5.83 21.10
CA ASP A 360 -15.22 -4.92 22.11
C ASP A 360 -15.08 -3.46 21.63
N THR A 361 -13.94 -3.09 21.05
CA THR A 361 -13.75 -1.75 20.45
C THR A 361 -14.71 -1.51 19.29
N TYR A 362 -14.92 -2.50 18.41
CA TYR A 362 -15.87 -2.40 17.30
C TYR A 362 -17.29 -2.12 17.82
N LEU A 363 -17.76 -2.92 18.79
CA LEU A 363 -19.09 -2.79 19.37
C LEU A 363 -19.29 -1.46 20.12
N VAL A 364 -18.25 -0.99 20.80
CA VAL A 364 -18.23 0.33 21.45
C VAL A 364 -18.43 1.44 20.40
N ILE A 365 -17.70 1.40 19.29
CA ILE A 365 -17.82 2.41 18.23
C ILE A 365 -19.23 2.41 17.63
N LEU A 366 -19.78 1.24 17.29
CA LEU A 366 -21.13 1.15 16.73
C LEU A 366 -22.22 1.62 17.71
N GLY A 367 -22.10 1.24 18.98
CA GLY A 367 -23.09 1.61 19.99
C GLY A 367 -23.05 3.09 20.35
N SER A 368 -21.86 3.69 20.40
CA SER A 368 -21.71 5.10 20.80
C SER A 368 -21.81 6.08 19.63
N PHE A 369 -21.45 5.66 18.41
CA PHE A 369 -21.39 6.52 17.23
C PHE A 369 -22.01 5.85 15.99
N PRO A 370 -23.32 5.48 16.01
CA PRO A 370 -23.98 4.80 14.88
C PRO A 370 -24.00 5.63 13.58
N TRP A 371 -23.92 6.96 13.73
CA TRP A 371 -23.82 7.92 12.63
C TRP A 371 -22.44 7.91 11.95
N ALA A 372 -21.40 7.44 12.64
CA ALA A 372 -20.05 7.37 12.07
C ALA A 372 -19.94 6.22 11.07
N SER A 373 -19.26 6.45 9.95
CA SER A 373 -19.01 5.39 8.97
C SER A 373 -17.81 4.55 9.39
N MET A 374 -17.95 3.23 9.26
CA MET A 374 -16.84 2.30 9.40
C MET A 374 -16.01 2.31 8.12
N THR A 375 -14.78 2.83 8.21
CA THR A 375 -13.89 2.85 7.04
C THR A 375 -13.30 1.46 6.76
N PRO A 376 -12.94 1.13 5.51
CA PRO A 376 -12.32 -0.15 5.17
C PRO A 376 -11.10 -0.46 6.05
N THR A 377 -10.28 0.54 6.35
CA THR A 377 -9.09 0.41 7.20
C THR A 377 -9.45 0.08 8.65
N LEU A 378 -10.43 0.77 9.23
CA LEU A 378 -10.85 0.53 10.61
C LEU A 378 -11.54 -0.83 10.75
N HIS A 379 -12.42 -1.17 9.80
CA HIS A 379 -13.03 -2.49 9.75
C HIS A 379 -11.98 -3.59 9.65
N LYS A 380 -11.03 -3.48 8.71
CA LYS A 380 -9.95 -4.46 8.56
C LYS A 380 -9.16 -4.67 9.85
N LEU A 381 -8.81 -3.58 10.54
CA LEU A 381 -8.09 -3.65 11.81
C LEU A 381 -8.91 -4.32 12.92
N LEU A 382 -10.21 -4.03 13.04
CA LEU A 382 -11.02 -4.53 14.15
C LEU A 382 -11.69 -5.89 13.88
N ALA A 383 -11.93 -6.24 12.62
CA ALA A 383 -12.64 -7.46 12.24
C ALA A 383 -11.71 -8.60 11.84
N HIS A 384 -10.60 -8.32 11.15
CA HIS A 384 -9.77 -9.38 10.54
C HIS A 384 -8.41 -9.54 11.21
N PHE A 385 -8.02 -8.64 12.10
CA PHE A 385 -6.66 -8.62 12.62
C PHE A 385 -6.30 -9.87 13.44
N GLU A 386 -7.24 -10.39 14.22
CA GLU A 386 -7.05 -11.64 14.97
C GLU A 386 -6.72 -12.80 14.02
N GLU A 387 -7.57 -13.03 13.02
CA GLU A 387 -7.43 -14.08 12.01
C GLU A 387 -6.14 -13.88 11.20
N LEU A 388 -5.82 -12.64 10.82
CA LEU A 388 -4.60 -12.29 10.10
C LEU A 388 -3.33 -12.71 10.83
N ILE A 389 -3.20 -12.40 12.12
CA ILE A 389 -2.01 -12.79 12.88
C ILE A 389 -1.98 -14.30 13.08
N ARG A 390 -3.13 -14.90 13.39
CA ARG A 390 -3.23 -16.34 13.64
C ARG A 390 -2.78 -17.13 12.42
N GLU A 391 -3.39 -16.88 11.28
CA GLU A 391 -3.19 -17.67 10.06
C GLU A 391 -1.90 -17.28 9.32
N SER A 392 -1.59 -15.98 9.24
CA SER A 392 -0.54 -15.51 8.32
C SER A 392 0.82 -15.31 8.97
N ASN A 393 0.88 -15.28 10.31
CA ASN A 393 2.14 -15.05 11.01
C ASN A 393 2.27 -15.85 12.32
N SER A 394 1.61 -17.00 12.44
CA SER A 394 1.77 -17.90 13.59
C SER A 394 1.62 -17.20 14.95
N SER A 395 0.65 -16.29 15.07
CA SER A 395 0.40 -15.45 16.25
C SER A 395 1.43 -14.35 16.54
N TYR A 396 2.36 -14.03 15.64
CA TYR A 396 3.26 -12.88 15.77
C TYR A 396 2.69 -11.62 15.13
N GLY A 397 2.97 -10.45 15.73
CA GLY A 397 2.57 -9.16 15.16
C GLY A 397 3.03 -8.96 13.70
N LEU A 398 2.34 -8.11 12.95
CA LEU A 398 2.47 -8.01 11.49
C LEU A 398 3.58 -7.04 11.03
N LYS A 399 4.52 -6.67 11.90
CA LYS A 399 5.60 -5.74 11.55
C LYS A 399 6.44 -6.22 10.36
N ALA A 400 6.67 -7.52 10.24
CA ALA A 400 7.43 -8.12 9.14
C ALA A 400 6.72 -8.03 7.77
N PHE A 401 5.38 -7.86 7.79
CA PHE A 401 4.54 -7.79 6.60
C PHE A 401 4.36 -6.36 6.10
N SER A 402 4.91 -5.39 6.83
CA SER A 402 4.74 -3.96 6.61
C SER A 402 5.35 -3.45 5.31
N GLU A 403 4.61 -2.57 4.64
CA GLU A 403 5.01 -1.77 3.48
C GLU A 403 6.02 -0.66 3.81
N GLU A 404 6.35 -0.44 5.09
CA GLU A 404 7.29 0.61 5.51
C GLU A 404 8.69 0.46 4.90
N GLY A 405 9.14 -0.78 4.73
CA GLY A 405 10.44 -1.07 4.12
C GLY A 405 10.49 -0.59 2.67
N THR A 406 9.48 -0.95 1.89
CA THR A 406 9.39 -0.57 0.47
C THR A 406 9.18 0.94 0.29
N GLU A 407 8.36 1.58 1.15
CA GLU A 407 8.22 3.04 1.11
C GLU A 407 9.52 3.78 1.51
N SER A 408 10.26 3.23 2.48
CA SER A 408 11.57 3.77 2.86
C SER A 408 12.58 3.68 1.73
N CYS A 409 12.54 2.61 0.92
CA CYS A 409 13.36 2.46 -0.27
C CYS A 409 13.12 3.57 -1.31
N ASN A 410 11.93 4.17 -1.39
CA ASN A 410 11.68 5.30 -2.30
C ASN A 410 12.53 6.53 -1.98
N LYS A 411 12.97 6.71 -0.73
CA LYS A 411 13.93 7.76 -0.36
C LYS A 411 15.33 7.45 -0.90
N LEU A 412 15.74 6.18 -0.86
CA LEU A 412 17.01 5.73 -1.42
C LEU A 412 17.01 5.83 -2.95
N VAL A 413 15.94 5.41 -3.61
CA VAL A 413 15.77 5.55 -5.08
C VAL A 413 16.02 6.99 -5.51
N ARG A 414 15.37 7.97 -4.85
CA ARG A 414 15.57 9.41 -5.14
C ARG A 414 17.02 9.84 -4.91
N LYS A 415 17.59 9.50 -3.74
CA LYS A 415 18.97 9.83 -3.39
C LYS A 415 19.98 9.26 -4.39
N TYR A 416 19.83 7.99 -4.78
CA TYR A 416 20.71 7.31 -5.72
C TYR A 416 20.59 7.89 -7.12
N ARG A 417 19.35 8.13 -7.58
CA ARG A 417 19.07 8.78 -8.86
C ARG A 417 19.73 10.16 -8.99
N GLU A 418 19.70 10.96 -7.93
CA GLU A 418 20.20 12.33 -7.94
C GLU A 418 21.73 12.41 -7.85
N ASN A 419 22.33 11.57 -6.99
CA ASN A 419 23.71 11.74 -6.55
C ASN A 419 24.66 10.61 -6.97
N LEU A 420 24.16 9.40 -7.19
CA LEU A 420 25.02 8.20 -7.30
C LEU A 420 24.86 7.43 -8.62
N ALA A 421 23.89 7.80 -9.46
CA ALA A 421 23.66 7.20 -10.76
C ALA A 421 24.32 8.05 -11.86
N ARG A 422 24.94 7.37 -12.84
CA ARG A 422 25.50 8.01 -14.04
C ARG A 422 24.36 8.70 -14.81
N LYS A 423 24.60 9.95 -15.21
CA LYS A 423 23.62 10.80 -15.91
C LYS A 423 23.79 10.74 -17.44
N VAL A 424 24.12 9.56 -17.96
CA VAL A 424 24.42 9.34 -19.38
C VAL A 424 23.16 8.97 -20.16
N SER A 425 22.39 8.01 -19.68
CA SER A 425 21.12 7.60 -20.28
C SER A 425 20.10 7.24 -19.20
N PHE A 426 18.83 7.10 -19.59
CA PHE A 426 17.80 6.61 -18.66
C PHE A 426 18.09 5.18 -18.20
N GLU A 427 18.45 4.30 -19.12
CA GLU A 427 18.77 2.90 -18.85
C GLU A 427 19.93 2.77 -17.85
N THR A 428 21.07 3.40 -18.11
CA THR A 428 22.24 3.36 -17.22
C THR A 428 21.89 3.88 -15.83
N LYS A 429 21.06 4.93 -15.74
CA LYS A 429 20.60 5.48 -14.48
C LYS A 429 19.76 4.49 -13.68
N ILE A 430 18.86 3.76 -14.33
CA ILE A 430 18.04 2.72 -13.69
C ILE A 430 18.90 1.55 -13.23
N ILE A 431 19.84 1.09 -14.07
CA ILE A 431 20.79 0.03 -13.70
C ILE A 431 21.59 0.43 -12.47
N ASP A 432 22.13 1.65 -12.42
CA ASP A 432 22.91 2.12 -11.27
C ASP A 432 22.08 2.20 -9.98
N ILE A 433 20.81 2.61 -10.07
CA ILE A 433 19.90 2.61 -8.92
C ILE A 433 19.65 1.18 -8.46
N PHE A 434 19.37 0.26 -9.38
CA PHE A 434 19.07 -1.14 -9.08
C PHE A 434 20.27 -1.82 -8.41
N VAL A 435 21.46 -1.75 -9.02
CA VAL A 435 22.69 -2.33 -8.47
C VAL A 435 22.94 -1.83 -7.05
N ARG A 436 22.77 -0.53 -6.79
CA ARG A 436 22.97 0.03 -5.44
C ARG A 436 21.94 -0.44 -4.43
N LEU A 437 20.67 -0.57 -4.83
CA LEU A 437 19.63 -1.14 -3.95
C LEU A 437 19.92 -2.61 -3.62
N THR A 438 20.37 -3.39 -4.60
CA THR A 438 20.81 -4.78 -4.40
C THR A 438 21.98 -4.84 -3.44
N SER A 439 23.04 -4.05 -3.63
CA SER A 439 24.17 -4.01 -2.69
C SER A 439 23.76 -3.57 -1.28
N GLN A 440 22.80 -2.65 -1.16
CA GLN A 440 22.31 -2.18 0.14
C GLN A 440 21.46 -3.23 0.88
N SER A 441 20.85 -4.18 0.16
CA SER A 441 20.02 -5.26 0.71
C SER A 441 20.72 -6.62 0.75
N ASP A 442 21.97 -6.69 0.28
CA ASP A 442 22.80 -7.90 0.33
C ASP A 442 22.98 -8.38 1.79
N PRO A 443 22.53 -9.61 2.13
CA PRO A 443 22.62 -10.12 3.51
C PRO A 443 24.04 -10.16 4.08
N THR A 444 25.05 -10.40 3.24
CA THR A 444 26.45 -10.42 3.66
C THR A 444 26.87 -9.02 4.08
N LEU A 445 26.56 -8.00 3.26
CA LEU A 445 26.90 -6.60 3.54
C LEU A 445 26.07 -6.00 4.68
N VAL A 446 24.81 -6.40 4.83
CA VAL A 446 23.94 -5.96 5.93
C VAL A 446 24.42 -6.54 7.27
N ASN A 447 24.89 -7.78 7.28
CA ASN A 447 25.41 -8.44 8.48
C ASN A 447 26.83 -7.97 8.86
N TYR A 448 27.53 -7.26 7.98
CA TYR A 448 28.77 -6.58 8.36
C TYR A 448 28.46 -5.50 9.41
N ARG A 449 28.88 -5.75 10.66
CA ARG A 449 28.65 -4.87 11.80
C ARG A 449 29.26 -3.49 11.54
N ARG A 450 28.42 -2.53 11.16
CA ARG A 450 28.84 -1.14 11.01
C ARG A 450 29.04 -0.54 12.40
N ILE A 451 30.28 -0.24 12.75
CA ILE A 451 30.57 0.56 13.93
C ILE A 451 30.14 1.99 13.58
N LEU A 452 29.05 2.46 14.19
CA LEU A 452 28.61 3.84 14.04
C LEU A 452 29.65 4.74 14.70
N THR A 453 30.25 5.66 13.95
CA THR A 453 31.20 6.62 14.49
C THR A 453 30.57 8.01 14.51
N CYS A 454 30.64 8.68 15.65
CA CYS A 454 30.12 10.03 15.79
C CYS A 454 31.06 11.03 15.12
N GLU A 455 30.60 11.72 14.08
CA GLU A 455 31.39 12.75 13.37
C GLU A 455 31.83 13.91 14.29
N ARG A 456 31.13 14.15 15.41
CA ARG A 456 31.44 15.24 16.34
C ARG A 456 32.54 14.88 17.34
N CYS A 457 32.55 13.66 17.87
CA CYS A 457 33.47 13.28 18.95
C CYS A 457 34.39 12.10 18.61
N GLY A 458 34.27 11.53 17.41
CA GLY A 458 35.08 10.41 16.93
C GLY A 458 34.83 9.06 17.61
N GLN A 459 33.94 9.01 18.61
CA GLN A 459 33.67 7.80 19.37
C GLN A 459 32.73 6.87 18.60
N SER A 460 32.93 5.56 18.80
CA SER A 460 32.08 4.51 18.25
C SER A 460 30.73 4.41 18.98
N GLU A 461 29.82 3.61 18.40
CA GLU A 461 28.51 3.20 18.93
C GLU A 461 27.42 4.28 18.99
N HIS A 462 27.68 5.48 18.47
CA HIS A 462 26.67 6.52 18.39
C HIS A 462 26.87 7.46 17.19
N THR A 463 25.81 8.20 16.84
CA THR A 463 25.81 9.25 15.81
C THR A 463 25.69 10.65 16.44
N THR A 464 25.87 11.70 15.65
CA THR A 464 25.63 13.08 16.07
C THR A 464 24.17 13.36 16.48
N ARG A 465 23.22 12.53 16.05
CA ARG A 465 21.78 12.64 16.38
C ARG A 465 21.42 11.96 17.70
N SER A 466 22.14 10.91 18.08
CA SER A 466 22.07 10.38 19.44
C SER A 466 22.74 11.36 20.42
N LYS A 467 22.43 11.26 21.72
CA LYS A 467 23.03 12.09 22.77
C LYS A 467 24.55 11.92 22.77
N CYS A 468 25.25 12.72 21.96
CA CYS A 468 26.70 12.71 21.89
C CYS A 468 27.25 13.15 23.24
N CYS A 469 28.25 12.42 23.74
CA CYS A 469 28.86 12.63 25.05
C CYS A 469 29.32 14.08 25.28
N ASN A 470 29.76 14.78 24.23
CA ASN A 470 30.16 16.20 24.32
C ASN A 470 29.01 17.19 24.56
N THR A 471 27.75 16.78 24.38
CA THR A 471 26.57 17.64 24.62
C THR A 471 26.05 17.55 26.05
N MET A 472 26.48 16.54 26.82
CA MET A 472 26.04 16.34 28.21
C MET A 472 26.65 17.34 29.20
N ASN A 473 27.74 18.04 28.83
CA ASN A 473 28.42 18.98 29.73
C ASN A 473 27.84 20.41 29.72
N ASN A 474 26.95 20.78 28.79
CA ASN A 474 26.47 22.18 28.67
C ASN A 474 24.96 22.39 28.89
N GLN A 475 24.15 21.36 29.22
CA GLN A 475 22.68 21.54 29.34
C GLN A 475 22.03 20.87 30.57
N LYS A 476 22.79 20.38 31.55
CA LYS A 476 22.22 19.74 32.74
C LYS A 476 21.76 20.70 33.86
N THR A 477 21.65 22.00 33.62
CA THR A 477 21.30 22.97 34.68
C THR A 477 19.88 23.57 34.64
N SER A 478 19.00 23.29 33.67
CA SER A 478 17.82 24.16 33.49
C SER A 478 16.41 23.58 33.64
N ILE A 479 16.16 22.27 33.66
CA ILE A 479 14.75 21.79 33.59
C ILE A 479 14.37 20.77 34.67
N ARG A 480 15.32 20.01 35.23
CA ARG A 480 14.99 18.99 36.24
C ARG A 480 14.76 19.55 37.65
N THR A 481 15.19 20.79 37.91
CA THR A 481 15.02 21.47 39.21
C THR A 481 13.69 22.20 39.36
N LEU A 482 12.89 22.34 38.29
CA LEU A 482 11.59 23.03 38.34
C LEU A 482 10.41 22.11 38.66
N PHE A 483 10.54 20.79 38.47
CA PHE A 483 9.45 19.85 38.72
C PHE A 483 9.46 19.25 40.13
N THR A 484 10.60 19.23 40.83
CA THR A 484 10.68 18.70 42.20
C THR A 484 10.17 19.68 43.26
N THR A 485 9.99 20.95 42.92
CA THR A 485 9.57 22.02 43.86
C THR A 485 8.06 22.27 43.84
N LEU A 486 7.29 21.61 42.96
CA LEU A 486 5.84 21.79 42.83
C LEU A 486 5.01 20.61 43.37
N THR A 487 5.63 19.50 43.76
CA THR A 487 4.93 18.31 44.28
C THR A 487 5.09 18.08 45.78
N SER A 488 5.64 19.06 46.52
CA SER A 488 5.82 18.96 47.99
C SER A 488 4.79 19.74 48.82
N ASN A 489 3.68 20.21 48.23
CA ASN A 489 2.60 20.90 48.95
C ASN A 489 1.23 20.31 48.58
N THR A 490 0.96 19.11 49.08
CA THR A 490 -0.40 18.56 49.22
C THR A 490 -0.43 17.60 50.40
N ASP A 491 -0.17 18.15 51.59
CA ASP A 491 -0.74 17.64 52.84
C ASP A 491 -1.90 18.57 53.20
N TYR A 492 -3.10 18.26 52.72
CA TYR A 492 -4.37 18.68 53.32
C TYR A 492 -5.49 17.86 52.66
N LEU A 493 -6.03 16.92 53.43
CA LEU A 493 -7.43 16.48 53.52
C LEU A 493 -7.50 15.01 53.94
N SER A 494 -7.45 14.82 55.26
CA SER A 494 -8.24 13.83 55.99
C SER A 494 -9.69 14.29 56.08
#